data_AF-A0A6M0BFD1-F1
#
_entry.id   AF-A0A6M0BFD1-F1
#
_cell.length_a   1.000
_cell.length_b   1.000
_cell.length_c   1.000
_cell.angle_alpha   90.00
_cell.angle_beta   90.00
_cell.angle_gamma   90.00
#
_symmetry.space_group_name_H-M   'P 1'
#
loop_
_entity.id
_entity.type
_entity.pdbx_description
1 polymer ?
#
loop_
_entity_poly.entity_id
_entity_poly.type
_entity_poly.pdbx_seq_one_letter_code
_entity_poly.pdbx_strand_id
1 'polypeptide(L)'
;TSNNPGVNEIDILTGGAGADTFVIGDQNNAYYVGAGLFGFNDYAVITDFQSGTDEIQLKSGINYTFEDNFIAINSDSGLDVIAIVADAYNQGDLIFV
;
A
#
# COMPACT_ATOMS: atom_id res chain seq x y z
N THR A 1 -0.35 -12.46 15.77
CA THR A 1 0.16 -11.82 14.54
C THR A 1 -0.34 -12.63 13.37
N SER A 2 -0.98 -12.00 12.38
CA SER A 2 -1.21 -12.67 11.09
C SER A 2 0.14 -12.88 10.43
N ASN A 3 0.36 -14.02 9.79
CA ASN A 3 1.58 -14.24 9.01
C ASN A 3 1.57 -13.45 7.69
N ASN A 4 0.37 -13.14 7.18
CA ASN A 4 0.18 -12.33 5.97
C ASN A 4 -0.94 -11.30 6.23
N PRO A 5 -0.62 -10.11 6.75
CA PRO A 5 -1.62 -9.07 7.03
C PRO A 5 -2.27 -8.57 5.74
N GLY A 6 -3.59 -8.33 5.75
CA GLY A 6 -4.33 -7.80 4.59
C GLY A 6 -4.68 -8.84 3.51
N VAL A 7 -4.23 -10.09 3.63
CA VAL A 7 -4.47 -11.10 2.59
C VAL A 7 -5.94 -11.51 2.51
N ASN A 8 -6.50 -11.43 1.31
CA ASN A 8 -7.94 -11.51 1.00
C ASN A 8 -8.81 -10.41 1.68
N GLU A 9 -8.23 -9.26 2.02
CA GLU A 9 -8.94 -8.15 2.64
C GLU A 9 -8.88 -6.90 1.75
N ILE A 10 -10.02 -6.23 1.56
CA ILE A 10 -10.07 -4.90 0.98
C ILE A 10 -10.40 -3.93 2.10
N ASP A 11 -9.43 -3.12 2.48
CA ASP A 11 -9.57 -2.14 3.56
C ASP A 11 -9.75 -0.73 2.98
N ILE A 12 -10.60 0.07 3.63
CA ILE A 12 -10.80 1.48 3.30
C ILE A 12 -10.14 2.30 4.41
N LEU A 13 -9.11 3.06 4.05
CA LEU A 13 -8.30 3.85 4.98
C LEU A 13 -8.57 5.34 4.76
N THR A 14 -8.95 6.03 5.84
CA THR A 14 -9.21 7.47 5.88
C THR A 14 -8.44 8.06 7.05
N GLY A 15 -7.52 8.98 6.80
CA GLY A 15 -6.68 9.62 7.84
C GLY A 15 -7.40 10.75 8.56
N GLY A 16 -8.15 11.55 7.79
CA GLY A 16 -8.85 12.73 8.26
C GLY A 16 -8.03 13.99 8.05
N ALA A 17 -7.99 14.84 9.07
CA ALA A 17 -7.23 16.09 9.01
C ALA A 17 -5.96 15.95 9.84
N GLY A 18 -4.81 16.26 9.26
CA GLY A 18 -3.54 16.17 9.94
C GLY A 18 -2.45 15.69 9.00
N ALA A 19 -1.32 15.30 9.59
CA ALA A 19 -0.31 14.51 8.91
C ALA A 19 -0.51 13.06 9.35
N ASP A 20 -1.03 12.24 8.45
CA ASP A 20 -1.39 10.86 8.71
C ASP A 20 -0.40 9.89 8.06
N THR A 21 -0.22 8.71 8.66
CA THR A 21 0.61 7.64 8.09
C THR A 21 -0.26 6.44 7.74
N PHE A 22 -0.37 6.16 6.45
CA PHE A 22 -1.06 4.97 5.94
C PHE A 22 -0.08 3.79 5.88
N VAL A 23 -0.29 2.81 6.76
CA VAL A 23 0.65 1.70 6.94
C VAL A 23 0.29 0.53 6.03
N ILE A 24 1.06 0.36 4.95
CA ILE A 24 0.92 -0.73 3.96
C ILE A 24 2.05 -1.77 4.10
N GLY A 25 2.94 -1.58 5.08
CA GLY A 25 3.93 -2.55 5.50
C GLY A 25 4.69 -2.10 6.74
N ASP A 26 5.34 -3.04 7.40
CA ASP A 26 6.23 -2.79 8.53
C ASP A 26 7.63 -3.40 8.29
N GLN A 27 8.51 -3.26 9.28
CA GLN A 27 9.88 -3.81 9.23
C GLN A 27 9.90 -5.34 8.96
N ASN A 28 8.83 -6.06 9.27
CA ASN A 28 8.74 -7.51 9.13
C ASN A 28 8.02 -7.93 7.84
N ASN A 29 6.89 -7.31 7.50
CA ASN A 29 5.97 -7.76 6.44
C ASN A 29 5.51 -6.60 5.55
N ALA A 30 5.42 -6.87 4.24
CA ALA A 30 4.54 -6.09 3.37
C ALA A 30 3.10 -6.62 3.53
N TYR A 31 2.11 -5.73 3.50
CA TYR A 31 0.71 -6.10 3.69
C TYR A 31 0.00 -6.26 2.34
N TYR A 32 -1.13 -6.97 2.34
CA TYR A 32 -1.95 -7.24 1.16
C TYR A 32 -1.19 -7.99 0.06
N VAL A 33 -0.28 -8.90 0.44
CA VAL A 33 0.57 -9.64 -0.51
C VAL A 33 0.16 -11.10 -0.56
N GLY A 34 -0.14 -11.59 -1.76
CA GLY A 34 -0.22 -13.04 -2.03
C GLY A 34 -1.62 -13.64 -2.08
N ALA A 35 -2.69 -12.85 -2.25
CA ALA A 35 -3.98 -13.39 -2.70
C ALA A 35 -4.37 -12.97 -4.13
N GLY A 36 -5.20 -13.83 -4.73
CA GLY A 36 -5.88 -13.54 -5.98
C GLY A 36 -5.08 -13.76 -7.26
N LEU A 37 -5.83 -13.78 -8.37
CA LEU A 37 -5.28 -13.80 -9.72
C LEU A 37 -5.09 -12.35 -10.15
N PHE A 38 -3.84 -11.94 -10.40
CA PHE A 38 -3.47 -10.55 -10.74
C PHE A 38 -3.67 -9.51 -9.61
N GLY A 39 -3.68 -9.94 -8.34
CA GLY A 39 -3.63 -9.04 -7.18
C GLY A 39 -4.81 -8.11 -6.97
N PHE A 40 -6.03 -8.56 -7.32
CA PHE A 40 -7.25 -7.78 -7.16
C PHE A 40 -8.10 -8.19 -5.94
N ASN A 41 -7.60 -9.08 -5.08
CA ASN A 41 -8.37 -9.64 -3.97
C ASN A 41 -7.98 -9.06 -2.61
N ASP A 42 -6.86 -8.36 -2.54
CA ASP A 42 -6.30 -7.78 -1.33
C ASP A 42 -5.60 -6.47 -1.65
N TYR A 43 -6.12 -5.37 -1.12
CA TYR A 43 -5.48 -4.05 -1.20
C TYR A 43 -6.13 -3.06 -0.23
N ALA A 44 -5.37 -2.05 0.15
CA ALA A 44 -5.92 -0.87 0.80
C ALA A 44 -6.45 0.15 -0.23
N VAL A 45 -7.56 0.82 0.10
CA VAL A 45 -8.05 2.00 -0.59
C VAL A 45 -7.86 3.20 0.32
N ILE A 46 -6.92 4.07 -0.01
CA ILE A 46 -6.63 5.30 0.73
C ILE A 46 -7.48 6.43 0.16
N THR A 47 -8.39 6.98 0.95
CA THR A 47 -9.50 7.81 0.44
C THR A 47 -9.29 9.31 0.45
N ASP A 48 -8.37 9.82 1.27
CA ASP A 48 -8.21 11.25 1.55
C ASP A 48 -6.74 11.68 1.63
N PHE A 49 -5.88 11.02 0.85
CA PHE A 49 -4.44 11.23 0.87
C PHE A 49 -4.05 12.66 0.47
N GLN A 50 -3.23 13.31 1.30
CA GLN A 50 -2.71 14.66 1.06
C GLN A 50 -1.20 14.62 0.82
N SER A 51 -0.80 14.56 -0.46
CA SER A 51 0.62 14.60 -0.85
C SER A 51 1.37 15.80 -0.25
N GLY A 52 2.57 15.56 0.27
CA GLY A 52 3.39 16.53 1.01
C GLY A 52 2.97 16.77 2.46
N THR A 53 1.93 16.08 2.95
CA THR A 53 1.47 16.12 4.36
C THR A 53 1.37 14.72 4.94
N ASP A 54 0.72 13.81 4.23
CA ASP A 54 0.57 12.41 4.62
C ASP A 54 1.72 11.55 4.09
N GLU A 55 1.92 10.41 4.74
CA GLU A 55 2.95 9.44 4.38
C GLU A 55 2.35 8.05 4.14
N ILE A 56 2.94 7.31 3.20
CA ILE A 56 2.64 5.89 2.96
C ILE A 56 3.84 5.08 3.44
N GLN A 57 3.63 4.26 4.49
CA GLN A 57 4.66 3.39 5.03
C GLN A 57 4.69 2.05 4.30
N LEU A 58 5.87 1.70 3.80
CA LEU A 58 6.14 0.47 3.07
C LEU A 58 7.30 -0.29 3.73
N LYS A 59 7.30 -1.61 3.56
CA LYS A 59 8.43 -2.44 3.95
C LYS A 59 9.64 -2.17 3.05
N SER A 60 10.81 -1.95 3.63
CA SER A 60 12.09 -1.84 2.92
C SER A 60 12.56 -3.17 2.29
N GLY A 61 13.40 -3.06 1.26
CA GLY A 61 14.00 -4.23 0.59
C GLY A 61 13.06 -4.99 -0.36
N ILE A 62 11.92 -4.41 -0.69
CA ILE A 62 10.94 -4.95 -1.65
C ILE A 62 10.98 -4.14 -2.95
N ASN A 63 10.81 -4.82 -4.09
CA ASN A 63 10.75 -4.20 -5.41
C ASN A 63 9.30 -3.84 -5.76
N TYR A 64 8.89 -2.64 -5.33
CA TYR A 64 7.59 -2.08 -5.68
C TYR A 64 7.56 -1.48 -7.10
N THR A 65 6.37 -1.45 -7.66
CA THR A 65 6.00 -0.66 -8.84
C THR A 65 5.12 0.49 -8.35
N PHE A 66 5.48 1.71 -8.70
CA PHE A 66 4.75 2.93 -8.35
C PHE A 66 4.13 3.51 -9.62
N GLU A 67 2.80 3.59 -9.64
CA GLU A 67 2.02 4.25 -10.69
C GLU A 67 1.23 5.41 -10.07
N ASP A 68 0.65 6.28 -10.91
CA ASP A 68 0.02 7.55 -10.50
C ASP A 68 -0.86 7.45 -9.24
N ASN A 69 -1.70 6.40 -9.17
CA ASN A 69 -2.72 6.24 -8.14
C ASN A 69 -2.69 4.86 -7.46
N PHE A 70 -1.67 4.04 -7.70
CA PHE A 70 -1.57 2.75 -7.02
C PHE A 70 -0.12 2.30 -6.81
N ILE A 71 0.04 1.44 -5.82
CA ILE A 71 1.29 0.78 -5.46
C ILE A 71 1.10 -0.72 -5.66
N ALA A 72 2.05 -1.35 -6.32
CA ALA A 72 2.03 -2.79 -6.55
C ALA A 72 3.39 -3.44 -6.22
N ILE A 73 3.37 -4.75 -6.04
CA ILE A 73 4.57 -5.59 -5.94
C ILE A 73 4.65 -6.48 -7.18
N ASN A 74 5.86 -6.70 -7.69
CA ASN A 74 6.08 -7.70 -8.73
C ASN A 74 5.99 -9.10 -8.11
N SER A 75 4.98 -9.87 -8.51
CA SER A 75 4.78 -11.26 -8.07
C SER A 75 4.94 -12.24 -9.24
N ASP A 76 5.00 -13.54 -8.92
CA ASP A 76 5.11 -14.60 -9.93
C ASP A 76 3.90 -14.65 -10.90
N SER A 77 2.76 -14.09 -10.51
CA SER A 77 1.52 -14.05 -11.30
C SER A 77 1.28 -12.71 -12.01
N GLY A 78 2.22 -11.76 -11.91
CA GLY A 78 2.10 -10.40 -12.46
C GLY A 78 2.21 -9.33 -11.37
N LEU A 79 1.70 -8.14 -11.65
CA LEU A 79 1.59 -7.11 -10.63
C LEU A 79 0.55 -7.52 -9.58
N ASP A 80 0.92 -7.35 -8.32
CA ASP A 80 0.04 -7.54 -7.16
C ASP A 80 -0.24 -6.16 -6.55
N VAL A 81 -1.46 -5.64 -6.71
CA VAL A 81 -1.80 -4.28 -6.24
C VAL A 81 -2.02 -4.35 -4.75
N ILE A 82 -1.28 -3.56 -3.96
CA ILE A 82 -1.36 -3.58 -2.49
C ILE A 82 -2.03 -2.34 -1.91
N ALA A 83 -2.05 -1.23 -2.67
CA ALA A 83 -2.71 -0.01 -2.29
C ALA A 83 -3.18 0.78 -3.52
N ILE A 84 -4.38 1.33 -3.44
CA ILE A 84 -4.94 2.32 -4.36
C ILE A 84 -5.09 3.62 -3.57
N VAL A 85 -4.57 4.70 -4.13
CA VAL A 85 -4.61 6.05 -3.53
C VAL A 85 -5.59 6.88 -4.36
N ALA A 86 -6.64 7.39 -3.72
CA ALA A 86 -7.70 8.14 -4.41
C ALA A 86 -7.17 9.41 -5.09
N ASP A 87 -6.21 10.05 -4.45
CA ASP A 87 -5.49 11.22 -4.94
C ASP A 87 -4.05 10.87 -5.32
N ALA A 88 -3.40 11.75 -6.09
CA ALA A 88 -2.02 11.54 -6.51
C ALA A 88 -1.06 11.58 -5.31
N TYR A 89 -0.08 10.69 -5.33
CA TYR A 89 1.07 10.70 -4.42
C TYR A 89 2.37 10.82 -5.21
N ASN A 90 3.47 11.13 -4.53
CA ASN A 90 4.79 11.19 -5.13
C ASN A 90 5.82 10.44 -4.28
N GLN A 91 7.02 10.23 -4.83
CA GLN A 91 8.06 9.46 -4.14
C GLN A 91 8.52 10.07 -2.81
N GLY A 92 8.37 11.38 -2.61
CA GLY A 92 8.65 12.06 -1.34
C GLY A 92 7.64 11.75 -0.24
N ASP A 93 6.48 11.18 -0.59
CA ASP A 93 5.44 10.78 0.37
C ASP A 93 5.64 9.34 0.88
N LEU A 94 6.65 8.63 0.37
CA LEU A 94 6.89 7.22 0.70
C LEU A 94 7.95 7.10 1.79
N ILE A 95 7.61 6.38 2.86
CA ILE A 95 8.57 6.00 3.90
C ILE A 95 8.82 4.49 3.87
N PHE A 96 10.09 4.08 3.99
CA PHE A 96 10.49 2.68 3.96
C PHE A 96 11.09 2.27 5.30
N VAL A 97 10.58 1.18 5.89
CA VAL A 97 10.94 0.69 7.23
C VAL A 97 11.51 -0.72 7.26
#